data_AF-A0A9E1IAY3-F1
#
_entry.id   AF-A0A9E1IAY3-F1
#
_cell.length_a   1.000
_cell.length_b   1.000
_cell.length_c   1.000
_cell.angle_alpha   90.00
_cell.angle_beta   90.00
_cell.angle_gamma   90.00
#
_symmetry.space_group_name_H-M   'P 1'
#
loop_
_entity.id
_entity.type
_entity.pdbx_description
1 polymer ?
#
loop_
_entity_poly.entity_id
_entity_poly.type
_entity_poly.pdbx_seq_one_letter_code
_entity_poly.pdbx_strand_id
1 'polypeptide(L)'
;MATFLHHQDIWTTFAEGEAGPAKDWASARLAIYAPNQPFSFPTDPSLHDPLVAAGPPSLFPALINALQAPTLELAATSAALGLYGMLPADPVPLTTALRQAMTGDDHEQNAWLALAIMHLDALQAQDLAAAAKATGPDILWQLPSLVLHQANSTANLDEAAIAVANSLPRNQSWDESPLASILNLLGVPTLPSGPDDPTEALELGATMAQGVAPPLKARGSRKRRSQKLVMALCERRDSPAAVLLRAVYDKEPQATLGTAPICAAAWLHCFKPKNPLDDILTRTAGNNLECLSEARRHAKEEDTAKIAAAFAEHRLPASIGVVALPVLTQDLAHLVIQTANFGQSANIRAEALAINAAARFPDLVPPMLADQNTRGLGLVLAEWVPTEEVLLALMTLPIPPDSEDRVQYARALAAIGDRAAEPALEAVLRQEKPSRMAWAQRLNRSLLGPG
;
A
#
# COMPACT_ATOMS: atom_id res chain seq x y z
N MET A 1 6.93 14.50 25.68
CA MET A 1 7.27 15.43 24.60
C MET A 1 8.71 15.13 24.26
N ALA A 2 8.91 14.35 23.20
CA ALA A 2 10.22 13.87 22.81
C ALA A 2 11.15 15.00 22.36
N THR A 3 12.44 14.80 22.58
CA THR A 3 13.50 15.74 22.21
C THR A 3 14.17 15.26 20.94
N PHE A 4 13.99 15.99 19.83
CA PHE A 4 14.61 15.64 18.54
C PHE A 4 16.12 15.86 18.58
N LEU A 5 16.87 14.86 18.10
CA LEU A 5 18.34 14.87 18.10
C LEU A 5 18.94 15.82 17.07
N HIS A 6 18.25 16.01 15.95
CA HIS A 6 18.74 16.81 14.82
C HIS A 6 17.82 18.00 14.57
N HIS A 7 18.43 19.17 14.41
CA HIS A 7 17.73 20.32 13.85
C HIS A 7 17.48 20.11 12.36
N GLN A 8 16.37 20.66 11.87
CA GLN A 8 15.97 20.55 10.46
C GLN A 8 17.08 20.97 9.48
N ASP A 9 17.89 21.98 9.83
CA ASP A 9 19.01 22.47 9.01
C ASP A 9 20.05 21.39 8.70
N ILE A 10 20.24 20.42 9.61
CA ILE A 10 21.13 19.28 9.41
C ILE A 10 20.59 18.41 8.26
N TRP A 11 19.30 18.12 8.28
CA TRP A 11 18.66 17.34 7.21
C TRP A 11 18.70 18.09 5.88
N THR A 12 18.43 19.40 5.87
CA THR A 12 18.57 20.22 4.64
C THR A 12 19.97 20.11 4.06
N THR A 13 21.00 20.27 4.90
CA THR A 13 22.40 20.22 4.47
C THR A 13 22.76 18.88 3.84
N PHE A 14 22.36 17.76 4.45
CA PHE A 14 22.61 16.43 3.88
C PHE A 14 21.77 16.14 2.63
N ALA A 15 20.54 16.64 2.55
CA ALA A 15 19.67 16.45 1.39
C ALA A 15 20.16 17.21 0.14
N GLU A 16 20.84 18.34 0.33
CA GLU A 16 21.50 19.12 -0.73
C GLU A 16 22.87 18.53 -1.15
N GLY A 17 23.39 17.58 -0.38
CA GLY A 17 24.67 16.92 -0.63
C GLY A 17 24.68 15.95 -1.81
N GLU A 18 25.79 15.22 -1.92
CA GLU A 18 25.98 14.19 -2.95
C GLU A 18 25.01 13.02 -2.80
N ALA A 19 24.72 12.35 -3.92
CA ALA A 19 23.89 11.15 -3.91
C ALA A 19 24.51 10.05 -3.02
N GLY A 20 23.69 9.43 -2.18
CA GLY A 20 24.11 8.37 -1.30
C GLY A 20 23.28 8.27 -0.02
N PRO A 21 23.69 7.40 0.92
CA PRO A 21 22.89 7.06 2.10
C PRO A 21 22.53 8.26 2.99
N ALA A 22 23.43 9.23 3.14
CA ALA A 22 23.16 10.43 3.95
C ALA A 22 22.08 11.32 3.32
N LYS A 23 22.11 11.50 1.99
CA LYS A 23 21.07 12.23 1.27
C LYS A 23 19.72 11.52 1.35
N ASP A 24 19.71 10.20 1.13
CA ASP A 24 18.49 9.39 1.21
C ASP A 24 17.87 9.42 2.61
N TRP A 25 18.71 9.26 3.63
CA TRP A 25 18.34 9.45 5.03
C TRP A 25 17.71 10.83 5.25
N ALA A 26 18.42 11.90 4.89
CA ALA A 26 17.98 13.26 5.14
C ALA A 26 16.69 13.63 4.39
N SER A 27 16.59 13.25 3.11
CA SER A 27 15.37 13.43 2.31
C SER A 27 14.17 12.74 2.95
N ALA A 28 14.35 11.52 3.46
CA ALA A 28 13.29 10.81 4.17
C ALA A 28 12.84 11.54 5.44
N ARG A 29 13.77 12.15 6.20
CA ARG A 29 13.44 12.93 7.39
C ARG A 29 12.76 14.25 7.04
N LEU A 30 13.23 14.95 6.01
CA LEU A 30 12.57 16.17 5.54
C LEU A 30 11.12 15.90 5.14
N ALA A 31 10.88 14.82 4.38
CA ALA A 31 9.53 14.45 3.97
C ALA A 31 8.60 14.16 5.16
N ILE A 32 9.11 13.55 6.23
CA ILE A 32 8.30 13.16 7.40
C ILE A 32 8.13 14.31 8.41
N TYR A 33 9.22 14.99 8.75
CA TYR A 33 9.29 15.97 9.84
C TYR A 33 9.21 17.43 9.39
N ALA A 34 9.46 17.70 8.11
CA ALA A 34 9.36 19.03 7.51
C ALA A 34 8.56 18.95 6.20
N PRO A 35 7.29 18.50 6.22
CA PRO A 35 6.55 18.04 5.03
C PRO A 35 6.31 19.12 3.96
N ASN A 36 6.48 20.40 4.30
CA ASN A 36 6.39 21.50 3.36
C ASN A 36 7.71 21.83 2.65
N GLN A 37 8.83 21.25 3.10
CA GLN A 37 10.14 21.48 2.50
C GLN A 37 10.31 20.61 1.24
N PRO A 38 10.98 21.14 0.20
CA PRO A 38 11.44 20.33 -0.91
C PRO A 38 12.39 19.23 -0.42
N PHE A 39 12.27 18.05 -1.01
CA PHE A 39 13.21 16.95 -0.82
C PHE A 39 13.45 16.25 -2.15
N SER A 40 14.53 15.48 -2.23
CA SER A 40 14.76 14.58 -3.37
C SER A 40 14.21 13.20 -3.05
N PHE A 41 13.47 12.58 -3.96
CA PHE A 41 13.05 11.20 -3.76
C PHE A 41 14.30 10.32 -3.52
N PRO A 42 14.35 9.53 -2.43
CA PRO A 42 15.52 8.70 -2.14
C PRO A 42 15.82 7.72 -3.27
N THR A 43 17.09 7.34 -3.40
CA THR A 43 17.50 6.28 -4.32
C THR A 43 17.33 4.89 -3.72
N ASP A 44 17.33 4.78 -2.39
CA ASP A 44 17.05 3.54 -1.65
C ASP A 44 15.53 3.22 -1.69
N PRO A 45 15.12 2.15 -2.40
CA PRO A 45 13.71 1.77 -2.53
C PRO A 45 13.03 1.44 -1.21
N SER A 46 13.79 1.02 -0.19
CA SER A 46 13.22 0.69 1.13
C SER A 46 12.60 1.90 1.85
N LEU A 47 12.90 3.11 1.38
CA LEU A 47 12.35 4.35 1.93
C LEU A 47 11.08 4.82 1.20
N HIS A 48 10.72 4.24 0.07
CA HIS A 48 9.66 4.75 -0.81
C HIS A 48 8.26 4.59 -0.23
N ASP A 49 7.92 3.41 0.30
CA ASP A 49 6.59 3.13 0.86
C ASP A 49 6.25 4.03 2.06
N PRO A 50 7.12 4.18 3.07
CA PRO A 50 6.90 5.11 4.18
C PRO A 50 6.67 6.56 3.69
N LEU A 51 7.41 6.99 2.67
CA LEU A 51 7.27 8.33 2.07
C LEU A 51 5.93 8.54 1.37
N VAL A 52 5.50 7.56 0.57
CA VAL A 52 4.19 7.60 -0.07
C VAL A 52 3.07 7.61 0.97
N ALA A 53 3.19 6.76 2.01
CA ALA A 53 2.22 6.74 3.09
C ALA A 53 2.16 8.09 3.84
N ALA A 54 3.31 8.72 4.10
CA ALA A 54 3.42 10.02 4.76
C ALA A 54 2.64 11.10 4.00
N GLY A 55 2.77 11.07 2.68
CA GLY A 55 2.06 11.97 1.77
C GLY A 55 2.34 13.46 2.00
N PRO A 56 3.60 13.90 2.16
CA PRO A 56 3.89 15.32 2.34
C PRO A 56 3.44 16.14 1.11
N PRO A 57 3.06 17.41 1.28
CA PRO A 57 2.74 18.30 0.17
C PRO A 57 3.82 18.36 -0.93
N SER A 58 5.10 18.23 -0.57
CA SER A 58 6.22 18.20 -1.51
C SER A 58 6.44 16.87 -2.25
N LEU A 59 5.63 15.84 -1.97
CA LEU A 59 5.75 14.49 -2.56
C LEU A 59 5.67 14.52 -4.10
N PHE A 60 4.63 15.14 -4.67
CA PHE A 60 4.44 15.11 -6.12
C PHE A 60 5.53 15.87 -6.89
N PRO A 61 5.96 17.08 -6.46
CA PRO A 61 7.13 17.71 -7.04
C PRO A 61 8.39 16.85 -6.99
N ALA A 62 8.67 16.20 -5.85
CA ALA A 62 9.83 15.33 -5.68
C ALA A 62 9.76 14.11 -6.61
N LEU A 63 8.59 13.48 -6.71
CA LEU A 63 8.34 12.34 -7.59
C LEU A 63 8.46 12.71 -9.08
N ILE A 64 7.85 13.82 -9.50
CA ILE A 64 7.93 14.31 -10.88
C ILE A 64 9.39 14.54 -11.29
N ASN A 65 10.20 15.12 -10.40
CA ASN A 65 11.63 15.30 -10.66
C ASN A 65 12.37 13.96 -10.75
N ALA A 66 12.08 13.00 -9.86
CA ALA A 66 12.69 11.67 -9.89
C ALA A 66 12.33 10.87 -11.16
N LEU A 67 11.12 11.06 -11.70
CA LEU A 67 10.66 10.42 -12.94
C LEU A 67 11.44 10.86 -14.19
N GLN A 68 12.34 11.85 -14.11
CA GLN A 68 13.26 12.19 -15.20
C GLN A 68 14.33 11.10 -15.43
N ALA A 69 14.62 10.30 -14.41
CA ALA A 69 15.53 9.15 -14.47
C ALA A 69 14.84 7.95 -13.79
N PRO A 70 13.78 7.40 -14.41
CA PRO A 70 12.94 6.42 -13.76
C PRO A 70 13.68 5.10 -13.55
N THR A 71 13.41 4.45 -12.42
CA THR A 71 13.77 3.06 -12.16
C THR A 71 12.51 2.21 -12.05
N LEU A 72 12.67 0.89 -12.09
CA LEU A 72 11.58 -0.05 -11.87
C LEU A 72 10.89 0.19 -10.52
N GLU A 73 11.67 0.41 -9.46
CA GLU A 73 11.17 0.63 -8.10
C GLU A 73 10.42 1.96 -7.98
N LEU A 74 10.89 3.01 -8.65
CA LEU A 74 10.18 4.29 -8.70
C LEU A 74 8.86 4.17 -9.46
N ALA A 75 8.82 3.38 -10.53
CA ALA A 75 7.59 3.09 -11.27
C ALA A 75 6.58 2.32 -10.39
N ALA A 76 7.03 1.27 -9.70
CA ALA A 76 6.20 0.53 -8.75
C ALA A 76 5.66 1.43 -7.62
N THR A 77 6.51 2.32 -7.10
CA THR A 77 6.15 3.34 -6.09
C THR A 77 5.08 4.30 -6.61
N SER A 78 5.17 4.70 -7.88
CA SER A 78 4.18 5.56 -8.52
C SER A 78 2.81 4.89 -8.62
N ALA A 79 2.78 3.58 -8.91
CA ALA A 79 1.54 2.81 -8.90
C ALA A 79 0.96 2.67 -7.48
N ALA A 80 1.83 2.56 -6.47
CA ALA A 80 1.43 2.45 -5.06
C ALA A 80 0.69 3.70 -4.55
N LEU A 81 0.88 4.88 -5.15
CA LEU A 81 0.13 6.10 -4.77
C LEU A 81 -1.39 5.86 -4.71
N GLY A 82 -1.95 5.18 -5.72
CA GLY A 82 -3.38 4.85 -5.74
C GLY A 82 -3.78 3.97 -4.56
N LEU A 83 -2.95 2.98 -4.23
CA LEU A 83 -3.17 2.03 -3.14
C LEU A 83 -3.15 2.69 -1.74
N TYR A 84 -2.46 3.82 -1.59
CA TYR A 84 -2.46 4.66 -0.38
C TYR A 84 -3.45 5.83 -0.45
N GLY A 85 -4.36 5.86 -1.44
CA GLY A 85 -5.29 6.97 -1.64
C GLY A 85 -4.61 8.31 -1.90
N MET A 86 -3.36 8.30 -2.36
CA MET A 86 -2.52 9.48 -2.61
C MET A 86 -2.65 9.93 -4.06
N LEU A 87 -3.88 10.09 -4.53
CA LEU A 87 -4.13 10.66 -5.86
C LEU A 87 -4.15 12.19 -5.76
N PRO A 88 -3.39 12.90 -6.62
CA PRO A 88 -3.39 14.36 -6.63
C PRO A 88 -4.75 14.92 -7.06
N ALA A 89 -5.10 16.10 -6.56
CA ALA A 89 -6.34 16.78 -6.97
C ALA A 89 -6.29 17.21 -8.44
N ASP A 90 -5.12 17.61 -8.93
CA ASP A 90 -4.84 17.82 -10.36
C ASP A 90 -3.88 16.73 -10.86
N PRO A 91 -4.36 15.74 -11.64
CA PRO A 91 -3.54 14.65 -12.13
C PRO A 91 -2.68 15.01 -13.36
N VAL A 92 -2.86 16.17 -13.98
CA VAL A 92 -2.22 16.50 -15.28
C VAL A 92 -0.69 16.53 -15.20
N PRO A 93 -0.05 17.19 -14.20
CA PRO A 93 1.41 17.25 -14.13
C PRO A 93 2.04 15.86 -13.93
N LEU A 94 1.46 15.06 -13.03
CA LEU A 94 1.95 13.72 -12.73
C LEU A 94 1.75 12.78 -13.93
N THR A 95 0.57 12.79 -14.54
CA THR A 95 0.29 11.99 -15.75
C THR A 95 1.28 12.33 -16.88
N THR A 96 1.59 13.61 -17.06
CA THR A 96 2.57 14.06 -18.07
C THR A 96 3.96 13.49 -17.79
N ALA A 97 4.42 13.60 -16.54
CA ALA A 97 5.72 13.08 -16.13
C ALA A 97 5.80 11.55 -16.28
N LEU A 98 4.76 10.81 -15.88
CA LEU A 98 4.68 9.36 -16.02
C LEU A 98 4.80 8.93 -17.49
N ARG A 99 4.08 9.59 -18.41
CA ARG A 99 4.17 9.27 -19.85
C ARG A 99 5.54 9.59 -20.43
N GLN A 100 6.19 10.67 -19.99
CA GLN A 100 7.55 10.99 -20.41
C GLN A 100 8.55 9.93 -19.92
N ALA A 101 8.36 9.42 -18.70
CA ALA A 101 9.16 8.33 -18.13
C ALA A 101 8.96 6.99 -18.86
N MET A 102 7.84 6.79 -19.56
CA MET A 102 7.57 5.58 -20.36
C MET A 102 8.33 5.49 -21.69
N THR A 103 9.18 6.47 -22.01
CA THR A 103 9.93 6.51 -23.27
C THR A 103 11.09 5.51 -23.34
N GLY A 104 11.35 4.77 -22.25
CA GLY A 104 12.40 3.74 -22.18
C GLY A 104 12.02 2.38 -22.78
N ASP A 105 13.06 1.58 -23.06
CA ASP A 105 12.92 0.19 -23.53
C ASP A 105 12.59 -0.80 -22.41
N ASP A 106 12.62 -0.39 -21.13
CA ASP A 106 12.24 -1.25 -20.01
C ASP A 106 10.73 -1.45 -19.97
N HIS A 107 10.29 -2.61 -20.44
CA HIS A 107 8.89 -2.91 -20.56
C HIS A 107 8.21 -3.19 -19.21
N GLU A 108 8.92 -3.74 -18.21
CA GLU A 108 8.36 -3.97 -16.87
C GLU A 108 8.09 -2.64 -16.16
N GLN A 109 9.03 -1.70 -16.25
CA GLN A 109 8.84 -0.33 -15.78
C GLN A 109 7.60 0.32 -16.41
N ASN A 110 7.42 0.16 -17.72
CA ASN A 110 6.27 0.72 -18.44
C ASN A 110 4.92 0.15 -17.98
N ALA A 111 4.86 -1.12 -17.55
CA ALA A 111 3.64 -1.71 -17.00
C ALA A 111 3.24 -1.04 -15.67
N TRP A 112 4.20 -0.79 -14.78
CA TRP A 112 3.96 -0.08 -13.53
C TRP A 112 3.56 1.39 -13.74
N LEU A 113 4.21 2.09 -14.68
CA LEU A 113 3.84 3.46 -15.03
C LEU A 113 2.43 3.54 -15.64
N ALA A 114 2.07 2.59 -16.51
CA ALA A 114 0.71 2.50 -17.05
C ALA A 114 -0.32 2.23 -15.95
N LEU A 115 0.01 1.41 -14.93
CA LEU A 115 -0.84 1.20 -13.77
C LEU A 115 -1.03 2.48 -12.94
N ALA A 116 0.04 3.27 -12.74
CA ALA A 116 -0.07 4.58 -12.10
C ALA A 116 -0.99 5.52 -12.89
N ILE A 117 -0.85 5.57 -14.22
CA ILE A 117 -1.71 6.37 -15.11
C ILE A 117 -3.18 5.88 -15.07
N MET A 118 -3.41 4.57 -15.00
CA MET A 118 -4.73 3.97 -14.81
C MET A 118 -5.39 4.45 -13.51
N HIS A 119 -4.65 4.50 -12.40
CA HIS A 119 -5.17 5.02 -11.13
C HIS A 119 -5.54 6.51 -11.18
N LEU A 120 -4.98 7.27 -12.13
CA LEU A 120 -5.30 8.68 -12.38
C LEU A 120 -6.44 8.86 -13.40
N ASP A 121 -7.11 7.78 -13.81
CA ASP A 121 -8.17 7.75 -14.83
C ASP A 121 -7.75 8.41 -16.16
N ALA A 122 -6.47 8.25 -16.51
CA ALA A 122 -5.88 8.90 -17.68
C ALA A 122 -5.30 7.90 -18.68
N LEU A 123 -5.56 6.59 -18.55
CA LEU A 123 -4.99 5.57 -19.42
C LEU A 123 -5.38 5.79 -20.89
N GLN A 124 -4.41 5.71 -21.79
CA GLN A 124 -4.63 5.78 -23.24
C GLN A 124 -4.08 4.54 -23.96
N ALA A 125 -4.51 4.33 -25.20
CA ALA A 125 -4.11 3.18 -26.01
C ALA A 125 -2.59 3.06 -26.20
N GLN A 126 -1.88 4.20 -26.30
CA GLN A 126 -0.42 4.22 -26.42
C GLN A 126 0.29 3.75 -25.13
N ASP A 127 -0.28 4.07 -23.97
CA ASP A 127 0.25 3.68 -22.65
C ASP A 127 0.10 2.16 -22.49
N LEU A 128 -1.07 1.63 -22.86
CA LEU A 128 -1.32 0.19 -22.90
C LEU A 128 -0.41 -0.54 -23.90
N ALA A 129 -0.19 0.03 -25.09
CA ALA A 129 0.69 -0.57 -26.09
C ALA A 129 2.16 -0.66 -25.63
N ALA A 130 2.61 0.31 -24.83
CA ALA A 130 3.92 0.28 -24.19
C ALA A 130 3.99 -0.80 -23.09
N ALA A 131 2.99 -0.86 -22.21
CA ALA A 131 2.90 -1.85 -21.15
C ALA A 131 2.78 -3.30 -21.69
N ALA A 132 2.09 -3.50 -22.82
CA ALA A 132 1.85 -4.82 -23.39
C ALA A 132 3.11 -5.58 -23.83
N LYS A 133 4.25 -4.90 -23.93
CA LYS A 133 5.55 -5.51 -24.24
C LYS A 133 6.22 -6.14 -23.02
N ALA A 134 5.69 -5.88 -21.82
CA ALA A 134 6.25 -6.34 -20.57
C ALA A 134 6.11 -7.87 -20.44
N THR A 135 7.13 -8.50 -19.86
CA THR A 135 7.11 -9.93 -19.51
C THR A 135 7.45 -10.09 -18.04
N GLY A 136 6.83 -11.03 -17.32
CA GLY A 136 7.13 -11.24 -15.91
C GLY A 136 5.92 -11.73 -15.10
N PRO A 137 6.12 -12.14 -13.84
CA PRO A 137 5.04 -12.66 -13.01
C PRO A 137 4.01 -11.59 -12.63
N ASP A 138 4.44 -10.35 -12.35
CA ASP A 138 3.54 -9.28 -11.90
C ASP A 138 2.58 -8.79 -12.99
N ILE A 139 3.00 -8.94 -14.24
CA ILE A 139 2.23 -8.57 -15.43
C ILE A 139 0.97 -9.40 -15.61
N LEU A 140 0.94 -10.62 -15.02
CA LEU A 140 -0.20 -11.54 -15.10
C LEU A 140 -1.49 -10.97 -14.52
N TRP A 141 -1.40 -10.01 -13.60
CA TRP A 141 -2.56 -9.35 -13.00
C TRP A 141 -2.66 -7.86 -13.37
N GLN A 142 -1.57 -7.21 -13.78
CA GLN A 142 -1.59 -5.79 -14.20
C GLN A 142 -2.14 -5.58 -15.62
N LEU A 143 -1.64 -6.32 -16.62
CA LEU A 143 -2.09 -6.11 -18.01
C LEU A 143 -3.59 -6.34 -18.19
N PRO A 144 -4.20 -7.39 -17.61
CA PRO A 144 -5.63 -7.59 -17.73
C PRO A 144 -6.47 -6.43 -17.17
N SER A 145 -6.08 -5.84 -16.04
CA SER A 145 -6.80 -4.68 -15.49
C SER A 145 -6.65 -3.45 -16.39
N LEU A 146 -5.44 -3.21 -16.94
CA LEU A 146 -5.20 -2.13 -17.90
C LEU A 146 -6.05 -2.28 -19.18
N VAL A 147 -6.10 -3.48 -19.75
CA VAL A 147 -6.92 -3.80 -20.93
C VAL A 147 -8.40 -3.52 -20.66
N LEU A 148 -8.91 -3.99 -19.53
CA LEU A 148 -10.30 -3.80 -19.13
C LEU A 148 -10.65 -2.34 -18.88
N HIS A 149 -9.75 -1.58 -18.23
CA HIS A 149 -9.97 -0.16 -17.99
C HIS A 149 -9.94 0.64 -19.30
N GLN A 150 -8.97 0.39 -20.19
CA GLN A 150 -8.93 1.04 -21.49
C GLN A 150 -10.17 0.72 -22.34
N ALA A 151 -10.62 -0.54 -22.34
CA ALA A 151 -11.79 -0.96 -23.11
C ALA A 151 -13.10 -0.33 -22.59
N ASN A 152 -13.20 -0.08 -21.29
CA ASN A 152 -14.29 0.67 -20.68
C ASN A 152 -14.39 2.09 -21.23
N SER A 153 -13.24 2.73 -21.44
CA SER A 153 -13.15 4.10 -21.99
C SER A 153 -13.41 4.18 -23.50
N THR A 154 -13.33 3.06 -24.22
CA THR A 154 -13.51 3.00 -25.70
C THR A 154 -14.68 2.13 -26.16
N ALA A 155 -15.58 1.73 -25.26
CA ALA A 155 -16.82 0.97 -25.54
C ALA A 155 -16.66 -0.45 -26.13
N ASN A 156 -15.54 -1.16 -25.89
CA ASN A 156 -15.30 -2.55 -26.35
C ASN A 156 -15.11 -3.54 -25.18
N LEU A 157 -15.79 -3.29 -24.06
CA LEU A 157 -15.49 -3.95 -22.78
C LEU A 157 -15.81 -5.45 -22.75
N ASP A 158 -16.91 -5.90 -23.34
CA ASP A 158 -17.30 -7.32 -23.32
C ASP A 158 -16.27 -8.21 -24.06
N GLU A 159 -15.79 -7.79 -25.23
CA GLU A 159 -14.78 -8.53 -25.99
C GLU A 159 -13.46 -8.63 -25.22
N ALA A 160 -13.02 -7.51 -24.63
CA ALA A 160 -11.82 -7.47 -23.79
C ALA A 160 -11.95 -8.39 -22.58
N ALA A 161 -13.09 -8.38 -21.91
CA ALA A 161 -13.35 -9.25 -20.76
C ALA A 161 -13.38 -10.73 -21.12
N ILE A 162 -13.94 -11.10 -22.27
CA ILE A 162 -13.91 -12.48 -22.77
C ILE A 162 -12.46 -12.91 -23.04
N ALA A 163 -11.65 -12.05 -23.67
CA ALA A 163 -10.24 -12.34 -23.94
C ALA A 163 -9.44 -12.54 -22.64
N VAL A 164 -9.63 -11.65 -21.65
CA VAL A 164 -9.01 -11.78 -20.32
C VAL A 164 -9.48 -13.05 -19.61
N ALA A 165 -10.77 -13.33 -19.57
CA ALA A 165 -11.29 -14.52 -18.91
C ALA A 165 -10.70 -15.82 -19.51
N ASN A 166 -10.45 -15.85 -20.82
CA ASN A 166 -9.84 -17.00 -21.48
C ASN A 166 -8.35 -17.18 -21.18
N SER A 167 -7.63 -16.13 -20.78
CA SER A 167 -6.20 -16.20 -20.46
C SER A 167 -5.93 -16.57 -19.00
N LEU A 168 -6.94 -16.52 -18.13
CA LEU A 168 -6.77 -16.79 -16.71
C LEU A 168 -6.51 -18.29 -16.41
N PRO A 169 -5.60 -18.61 -15.47
CA PRO A 169 -5.40 -19.97 -15.00
C PRO A 169 -6.69 -20.56 -14.41
N ARG A 170 -6.97 -21.82 -14.75
CA ARG A 170 -8.26 -22.48 -14.45
C ARG A 170 -8.29 -23.27 -13.14
N ASN A 171 -7.16 -23.51 -12.47
CA ASN A 171 -7.11 -24.43 -11.32
C ASN A 171 -6.56 -23.77 -10.05
N GLN A 172 -6.69 -22.46 -9.91
CA GLN A 172 -6.21 -21.72 -8.74
C GLN A 172 -7.32 -21.45 -7.73
N SER A 173 -6.95 -21.49 -6.46
CA SER A 173 -7.79 -20.98 -5.37
C SER A 173 -7.98 -19.47 -5.55
N TRP A 174 -9.07 -18.91 -5.03
CA TRP A 174 -9.33 -17.47 -5.13
C TRP A 174 -8.16 -16.63 -4.60
N ASP A 175 -7.65 -17.00 -3.43
CA ASP A 175 -6.60 -16.30 -2.69
C ASP A 175 -5.24 -16.32 -3.43
N GLU A 176 -5.05 -17.28 -4.33
CA GLU A 176 -3.85 -17.40 -5.19
C GLU A 176 -4.16 -17.08 -6.66
N SER A 177 -5.36 -16.60 -6.98
CA SER A 177 -5.78 -16.37 -8.37
C SER A 177 -5.45 -14.94 -8.83
N PRO A 178 -4.94 -14.76 -10.07
CA PRO A 178 -4.86 -13.46 -10.72
C PRO A 178 -6.22 -12.75 -10.80
N LEU A 179 -7.33 -13.50 -10.83
CA LEU A 179 -8.68 -12.93 -10.85
C LEU A 179 -8.94 -12.06 -9.62
N ALA A 180 -8.54 -12.49 -8.42
CA ALA A 180 -8.69 -11.70 -7.20
C ALA A 180 -7.90 -10.39 -7.28
N SER A 181 -6.64 -10.46 -7.74
CA SER A 181 -5.79 -9.28 -7.94
C SER A 181 -6.35 -8.32 -9.00
N ILE A 182 -6.86 -8.84 -10.11
CA ILE A 182 -7.50 -8.02 -11.15
C ILE A 182 -8.76 -7.34 -10.61
N LEU A 183 -9.63 -8.07 -9.90
CA LEU A 183 -10.81 -7.45 -9.29
C LEU A 183 -10.45 -6.39 -8.26
N ASN A 184 -9.40 -6.61 -7.46
CA ASN A 184 -8.87 -5.61 -6.55
C ASN A 184 -8.46 -4.32 -7.29
N LEU A 185 -7.73 -4.45 -8.41
CA LEU A 185 -7.36 -3.30 -9.24
C LEU A 185 -8.55 -2.63 -9.92
N LEU A 186 -9.64 -3.35 -10.15
CA LEU A 186 -10.89 -2.82 -10.68
C LEU A 186 -11.84 -2.28 -9.58
N GLY A 187 -11.34 -2.11 -8.36
CA GLY A 187 -12.05 -1.46 -7.26
C GLY A 187 -12.94 -2.36 -6.40
N VAL A 188 -12.91 -3.68 -6.62
CA VAL A 188 -13.57 -4.64 -5.72
C VAL A 188 -12.69 -4.79 -4.48
N PRO A 189 -13.22 -4.71 -3.25
CA PRO A 189 -12.41 -4.92 -2.06
C PRO A 189 -11.92 -6.36 -1.97
N THR A 190 -10.84 -6.55 -1.21
CA THR A 190 -10.42 -7.89 -0.80
C THR A 190 -11.46 -8.44 0.15
N LEU A 191 -12.14 -9.50 -0.27
CA LEU A 191 -13.19 -10.14 0.50
C LEU A 191 -12.61 -11.31 1.30
N PRO A 192 -13.12 -11.57 2.52
CA PRO A 192 -12.70 -12.74 3.28
C PRO A 192 -13.06 -14.02 2.51
N SER A 193 -12.38 -15.12 2.82
CA SER A 193 -12.77 -16.45 2.34
C SER A 193 -14.25 -16.67 2.71
N GLY A 194 -15.11 -16.66 1.69
CA GLY A 194 -16.55 -16.65 1.87
C GLY A 194 -17.08 -17.96 2.48
N PRO A 195 -18.29 -17.95 3.07
CA PRO A 195 -18.92 -19.15 3.57
C PRO A 195 -19.11 -20.17 2.46
N ASP A 196 -19.16 -21.46 2.81
CA ASP A 196 -19.28 -22.52 1.82
C ASP A 196 -20.61 -22.47 1.05
N ASP A 197 -21.69 -21.99 1.67
CA ASP A 197 -22.97 -21.90 0.98
C ASP A 197 -23.08 -20.65 0.07
N PRO A 198 -23.50 -20.80 -1.20
CA PRO A 198 -23.71 -19.68 -2.12
C PRO A 198 -24.70 -18.61 -1.64
N THR A 199 -25.72 -18.96 -0.86
CA THR A 199 -26.70 -18.01 -0.33
C THR A 199 -26.11 -17.22 0.83
N GLU A 200 -25.37 -17.87 1.73
CA GLU A 200 -24.63 -17.16 2.78
C GLU A 200 -23.58 -16.20 2.18
N ALA A 201 -22.92 -16.59 1.08
CA ALA A 201 -21.94 -15.73 0.42
C ALA A 201 -22.59 -14.51 -0.27
N LEU A 202 -23.78 -14.69 -0.84
CA LEU A 202 -24.61 -13.60 -1.36
C LEU A 202 -24.99 -12.62 -0.24
N GLU A 203 -25.44 -13.15 0.90
CA GLU A 203 -25.81 -12.35 2.07
C GLU A 203 -24.60 -11.60 2.65
N LEU A 204 -23.45 -12.27 2.75
CA LEU A 204 -22.21 -11.64 3.21
C LEU A 204 -21.81 -10.48 2.30
N GLY A 205 -21.74 -10.70 0.98
CA GLY A 205 -21.32 -9.64 0.05
C GLY A 205 -22.28 -8.45 0.02
N ALA A 206 -23.59 -8.71 0.11
CA ALA A 206 -24.59 -7.65 0.25
C ALA A 206 -24.44 -6.90 1.58
N THR A 207 -24.23 -7.62 2.68
CA THR A 207 -24.03 -7.03 4.02
C THR A 207 -22.77 -6.16 4.06
N MET A 208 -21.67 -6.62 3.47
CA MET A 208 -20.43 -5.84 3.34
C MET A 208 -20.66 -4.55 2.56
N ALA A 209 -21.50 -4.57 1.53
CA ALA A 209 -21.92 -3.38 0.81
C ALA A 209 -23.00 -2.53 1.54
N GLN A 210 -23.42 -2.93 2.75
CA GLN A 210 -24.58 -2.41 3.48
C GLN A 210 -25.88 -2.38 2.64
N GLY A 211 -25.98 -3.33 1.71
CA GLY A 211 -27.17 -3.58 0.94
C GLY A 211 -28.04 -4.67 1.55
N VAL A 212 -29.21 -4.85 0.94
CA VAL A 212 -30.05 -6.02 1.18
C VAL A 212 -29.75 -7.01 0.08
N ALA A 213 -29.46 -8.26 0.46
CA ALA A 213 -29.23 -9.33 -0.50
C ALA A 213 -30.43 -9.44 -1.46
N PRO A 214 -30.21 -9.39 -2.79
CA PRO A 214 -31.30 -9.55 -3.73
C PRO A 214 -31.90 -10.96 -3.56
N PRO A 215 -33.23 -11.11 -3.65
CA PRO A 215 -33.92 -12.38 -3.36
C PRO A 215 -33.75 -13.41 -4.50
N LEU A 216 -32.51 -13.69 -4.87
CA LEU A 216 -32.14 -14.59 -5.94
C LEU A 216 -32.15 -16.03 -5.44
N LYS A 217 -33.04 -16.84 -6.03
CA LYS A 217 -33.08 -18.28 -5.77
C LYS A 217 -32.46 -19.02 -6.95
N ALA A 218 -31.31 -19.65 -6.73
CA ALA A 218 -30.69 -20.51 -7.72
C ALA A 218 -30.91 -21.99 -7.36
N ARG A 219 -31.42 -22.77 -8.31
CA ARG A 219 -31.56 -24.24 -8.19
C ARG A 219 -30.48 -24.96 -9.01
N GLY A 220 -30.02 -26.09 -8.48
CA GLY A 220 -29.06 -26.99 -9.12
C GLY A 220 -27.92 -27.39 -8.17
N SER A 221 -26.87 -28.00 -8.74
CA SER A 221 -25.61 -28.23 -8.02
C SER A 221 -25.02 -26.89 -7.51
N ARG A 222 -24.22 -26.93 -6.44
CA ARG A 222 -23.51 -25.74 -5.88
C ARG A 222 -22.90 -24.88 -6.99
N LYS A 223 -22.15 -25.54 -7.87
CA LYS A 223 -21.56 -25.01 -9.11
C LYS A 223 -22.54 -24.24 -10.01
N ARG A 224 -23.68 -24.85 -10.36
CA ARG A 224 -24.72 -24.20 -11.19
C ARG A 224 -25.44 -23.07 -10.45
N ARG A 225 -25.56 -23.17 -9.11
CA ARG A 225 -26.10 -22.10 -8.28
C ARG A 225 -25.19 -20.88 -8.32
N SER A 226 -23.89 -21.05 -8.09
CA SER A 226 -22.90 -19.96 -8.13
C SER A 226 -22.92 -19.23 -9.47
N GLN A 227 -22.89 -19.98 -10.58
CA GLN A 227 -22.95 -19.39 -11.92
C GLN A 227 -24.22 -18.56 -12.13
N LYS A 228 -25.40 -19.11 -11.83
CA LYS A 228 -26.66 -18.39 -11.98
C LYS A 228 -26.72 -17.12 -11.13
N LEU A 229 -26.20 -17.18 -9.91
CA LEU A 229 -26.16 -16.02 -9.02
C LEU A 229 -25.25 -14.93 -9.58
N VAL A 230 -24.00 -15.25 -9.93
CA VAL A 230 -23.05 -14.27 -10.49
C VAL A 230 -23.60 -13.64 -11.77
N MET A 231 -24.11 -14.46 -12.70
CA MET A 231 -24.69 -13.93 -13.95
C MET A 231 -25.86 -13.00 -13.67
N ALA A 232 -26.79 -13.35 -12.77
CA ALA A 232 -27.93 -12.52 -12.44
C ALA A 232 -27.54 -11.21 -11.72
N LEU A 233 -26.52 -11.26 -10.85
CA LEU A 233 -26.03 -10.08 -10.12
C LEU A 233 -25.33 -9.07 -11.05
N CYS A 234 -24.62 -9.58 -12.05
CA CYS A 234 -23.81 -8.77 -12.98
C CYS A 234 -24.52 -8.44 -14.30
N GLU A 235 -25.70 -9.00 -14.61
CA GLU A 235 -26.40 -8.87 -15.90
C GLU A 235 -26.59 -7.41 -16.36
N ARG A 236 -26.87 -6.48 -15.43
CA ARG A 236 -27.18 -5.07 -15.73
C ARG A 236 -26.06 -4.11 -15.37
N ARG A 237 -24.83 -4.59 -15.22
CA ARG A 237 -23.69 -3.78 -14.82
C ARG A 237 -22.60 -3.81 -15.88
N ASP A 238 -22.26 -2.63 -16.37
CA ASP A 238 -21.25 -2.42 -17.40
C ASP A 238 -19.90 -2.01 -16.81
N SER A 239 -19.72 -2.16 -15.50
CA SER A 239 -18.41 -1.96 -14.87
C SER A 239 -17.44 -3.08 -15.26
N PRO A 240 -16.15 -2.79 -15.51
CA PRO A 240 -15.12 -3.78 -15.87
C PRO A 240 -15.11 -5.05 -15.01
N ALA A 241 -15.21 -4.90 -13.68
CA ALA A 241 -15.25 -6.01 -12.75
C ALA A 241 -16.47 -6.94 -12.95
N ALA A 242 -17.65 -6.36 -13.18
CA ALA A 242 -18.87 -7.12 -13.43
C ALA A 242 -18.81 -7.85 -14.76
N VAL A 243 -18.32 -7.21 -15.82
CA VAL A 243 -18.16 -7.84 -17.13
C VAL A 243 -17.15 -9.00 -17.07
N LEU A 244 -16.02 -8.81 -16.37
CA LEU A 244 -15.04 -9.87 -16.16
C LEU A 244 -15.65 -11.07 -15.41
N LEU A 245 -16.39 -10.82 -14.33
CA LEU A 245 -17.08 -11.89 -13.58
C LEU A 245 -18.08 -12.65 -14.45
N ARG A 246 -18.85 -11.95 -15.31
CA ARG A 246 -19.72 -12.62 -16.29
C ARG A 246 -18.91 -13.49 -17.24
N ALA A 247 -17.83 -12.96 -17.83
CA ALA A 247 -17.01 -13.68 -18.79
C ALA A 247 -16.36 -14.94 -18.19
N VAL A 248 -15.86 -14.87 -16.96
CA VAL A 248 -15.31 -16.01 -16.23
C VAL A 248 -16.37 -17.10 -16.00
N TYR A 249 -17.58 -16.71 -15.56
CA TYR A 249 -18.64 -17.66 -15.24
C TYR A 249 -19.44 -18.16 -16.45
N ASP A 250 -19.44 -17.47 -17.57
CA ASP A 250 -20.07 -17.91 -18.81
C ASP A 250 -19.33 -19.13 -19.41
N LYS A 251 -18.00 -19.07 -19.42
CA LYS A 251 -17.14 -20.07 -20.08
C LYS A 251 -16.92 -21.33 -19.26
N GLU A 252 -16.87 -21.23 -17.93
CA GLU A 252 -16.74 -22.39 -17.06
C GLU A 252 -17.48 -22.18 -15.75
N PRO A 253 -18.47 -23.03 -15.42
CA PRO A 253 -18.77 -23.18 -14.03
C PRO A 253 -17.53 -23.89 -13.45
N GLN A 254 -16.80 -23.29 -12.53
CA GLN A 254 -15.63 -23.92 -11.91
C GLN A 254 -15.93 -24.37 -10.48
N ALA A 255 -15.42 -25.54 -10.11
CA ALA A 255 -15.50 -26.06 -8.75
C ALA A 255 -14.42 -25.46 -7.82
N THR A 256 -13.47 -24.69 -8.38
CA THR A 256 -12.22 -24.23 -7.75
C THR A 256 -12.27 -22.82 -7.18
N LEU A 257 -13.09 -21.91 -7.72
CA LEU A 257 -13.18 -20.51 -7.25
C LEU A 257 -14.06 -20.31 -6.01
N GLY A 258 -14.72 -21.38 -5.52
CA GLY A 258 -15.55 -21.32 -4.32
C GLY A 258 -16.73 -20.35 -4.42
N THR A 259 -17.02 -19.65 -3.32
CA THR A 259 -18.13 -18.70 -3.18
C THR A 259 -17.69 -17.24 -3.12
N ALA A 260 -16.38 -16.96 -3.04
CA ALA A 260 -15.85 -15.60 -3.00
C ALA A 260 -16.28 -14.72 -4.20
N PRO A 261 -16.32 -15.22 -5.46
CA PRO A 261 -16.84 -14.41 -6.56
C PRO A 261 -18.33 -14.07 -6.45
N ILE A 262 -19.12 -14.88 -5.74
CA ILE A 262 -20.52 -14.56 -5.45
C ILE A 262 -20.58 -13.37 -4.49
N CYS A 263 -19.73 -13.39 -3.47
CA CYS A 263 -19.56 -12.28 -2.53
C CYS A 263 -19.17 -11.00 -3.28
N ALA A 264 -18.21 -11.09 -4.22
CA ALA A 264 -17.79 -9.98 -5.08
C ALA A 264 -18.91 -9.45 -5.98
N ALA A 265 -19.65 -10.35 -6.64
CA ALA A 265 -20.79 -9.97 -7.49
C ALA A 265 -21.92 -9.33 -6.67
N ALA A 266 -22.19 -9.83 -5.46
CA ALA A 266 -23.18 -9.29 -4.55
C ALA A 266 -22.77 -7.92 -4.02
N TRP A 267 -21.51 -7.77 -3.63
CA TRP A 267 -20.93 -6.50 -3.21
C TRP A 267 -21.04 -5.48 -4.35
N LEU A 268 -20.57 -5.83 -5.56
CA LEU A 268 -20.71 -4.99 -6.74
C LEU A 268 -22.17 -4.59 -6.91
N HIS A 269 -23.10 -5.55 -6.92
CA HIS A 269 -24.53 -5.30 -7.12
C HIS A 269 -25.13 -4.32 -6.10
N CYS A 270 -24.71 -4.39 -4.85
CA CYS A 270 -25.30 -3.63 -3.75
C CYS A 270 -24.58 -2.31 -3.49
N PHE A 271 -23.27 -2.25 -3.72
CA PHE A 271 -22.44 -1.11 -3.39
C PHE A 271 -22.81 0.09 -4.27
N LYS A 272 -23.11 1.19 -3.58
CA LYS A 272 -23.36 2.51 -4.16
C LYS A 272 -22.61 3.52 -3.29
N PRO A 273 -21.55 4.15 -3.80
CA PRO A 273 -20.85 5.17 -3.04
C PRO A 273 -21.83 6.31 -2.73
N LYS A 274 -21.82 6.77 -1.49
CA LYS A 274 -22.66 7.88 -0.99
C LYS A 274 -21.84 8.86 -0.19
N ASN A 275 -21.05 8.35 0.75
CA ASN A 275 -20.17 9.12 1.60
C ASN A 275 -18.84 8.37 1.65
N PRO A 276 -17.80 8.86 0.97
CA PRO A 276 -16.54 8.14 0.81
C PRO A 276 -15.91 7.68 2.12
N LEU A 277 -15.93 8.53 3.15
CA LEU A 277 -15.39 8.20 4.46
C LEU A 277 -16.18 7.05 5.10
N ASP A 278 -17.51 7.16 5.15
CA ASP A 278 -18.37 6.13 5.72
C ASP A 278 -18.29 4.83 4.92
N ASP A 279 -18.15 4.93 3.61
CA ASP A 279 -18.05 3.79 2.71
C ASP A 279 -16.72 3.03 2.92
N ILE A 280 -15.62 3.72 3.19
CA ILE A 280 -14.34 3.09 3.58
C ILE A 280 -14.44 2.49 4.99
N LEU A 281 -14.99 3.23 5.96
CA LEU A 281 -15.02 2.81 7.36
C LEU A 281 -16.01 1.68 7.64
N THR A 282 -17.12 1.60 6.90
CA THR A 282 -18.26 0.74 7.27
C THR A 282 -18.76 -0.16 6.14
N ARG A 283 -18.40 0.12 4.87
CA ARG A 283 -18.84 -0.66 3.70
C ARG A 283 -17.71 -1.40 2.99
N THR A 284 -16.52 -1.41 3.60
CA THR A 284 -15.32 -2.03 3.04
C THR A 284 -15.07 -1.59 1.60
N ALA A 285 -15.25 -0.31 1.26
CA ALA A 285 -14.94 0.20 -0.09
C ALA A 285 -13.43 0.17 -0.45
N GLY A 286 -12.61 -0.52 0.34
CA GLY A 286 -11.18 -0.27 0.54
C GLY A 286 -10.30 -0.17 -0.71
N ASN A 287 -10.57 -0.95 -1.76
CA ASN A 287 -9.79 -0.90 -3.00
C ASN A 287 -10.41 0.00 -4.08
N ASN A 288 -11.55 0.63 -3.83
CA ASN A 288 -12.05 1.71 -4.67
C ASN A 288 -11.18 2.96 -4.43
N LEU A 289 -10.22 3.18 -5.33
CA LEU A 289 -9.16 4.18 -5.17
C LEU A 289 -9.70 5.61 -5.13
N GLU A 290 -10.75 5.89 -5.90
CA GLU A 290 -11.44 7.18 -5.90
C GLU A 290 -12.07 7.45 -4.53
N CYS A 291 -12.86 6.49 -4.04
CA CYS A 291 -13.47 6.55 -2.71
C CYS A 291 -12.42 6.68 -1.61
N LEU A 292 -11.30 5.96 -1.70
CA LEU A 292 -10.21 6.03 -0.73
C LEU A 292 -9.50 7.38 -0.74
N SER A 293 -9.20 7.92 -1.93
CA SER A 293 -8.57 9.24 -2.08
C SER A 293 -9.50 10.35 -1.58
N GLU A 294 -10.79 10.28 -1.89
CA GLU A 294 -11.77 11.26 -1.42
C GLU A 294 -11.99 11.16 0.10
N ALA A 295 -12.07 9.95 0.66
CA ALA A 295 -12.14 9.73 2.10
C ALA A 295 -10.93 10.32 2.82
N ARG A 296 -9.71 10.09 2.31
CA ARG A 296 -8.48 10.63 2.89
C ARG A 296 -8.45 12.16 2.86
N ARG A 297 -8.92 12.80 1.77
CA ARG A 297 -8.96 14.26 1.65
C ARG A 297 -9.99 14.92 2.56
N HIS A 298 -11.12 14.23 2.82
CA HIS A 298 -12.23 14.80 3.60
C HIS A 298 -12.21 14.41 5.08
N ALA A 299 -11.38 13.45 5.49
CA ALA A 299 -11.23 13.09 6.90
C ALA A 299 -10.78 14.29 7.74
N LYS A 300 -11.45 14.51 8.86
CA LYS A 300 -11.16 15.58 9.83
C LYS A 300 -10.95 15.01 11.23
N GLU A 301 -10.39 15.83 12.11
CA GLU A 301 -10.15 15.46 13.52
C GLU A 301 -11.45 15.04 14.25
N GLU A 302 -12.60 15.58 13.87
CA GLU A 302 -13.91 15.16 14.38
C GLU A 302 -14.27 13.69 14.06
N ASP A 303 -13.64 13.11 13.03
CA ASP A 303 -13.88 11.73 12.60
C ASP A 303 -13.05 10.69 13.37
N THR A 304 -12.06 11.11 14.17
CA THR A 304 -11.10 10.21 14.85
C THR A 304 -11.80 9.13 15.68
N ALA A 305 -12.87 9.46 16.42
CA ALA A 305 -13.62 8.49 17.21
C ALA A 305 -14.30 7.41 16.35
N LYS A 306 -14.83 7.82 15.18
CA LYS A 306 -15.48 6.92 14.21
C LYS A 306 -14.44 6.01 13.55
N ILE A 307 -13.28 6.55 13.18
CA ILE A 307 -12.17 5.79 12.59
C ILE A 307 -11.64 4.76 13.60
N ALA A 308 -11.46 5.16 14.86
CA ALA A 308 -11.05 4.25 15.93
C ALA A 308 -12.05 3.11 16.16
N ALA A 309 -13.36 3.39 16.14
CA ALA A 309 -14.39 2.36 16.21
C ALA A 309 -14.31 1.37 15.04
N ALA A 310 -14.11 1.88 13.82
CA ALA A 310 -13.96 1.03 12.62
C ALA A 310 -12.72 0.12 12.70
N PHE A 311 -11.61 0.60 13.27
CA PHE A 311 -10.44 -0.24 13.52
C PHE A 311 -10.74 -1.38 14.49
N ALA A 312 -11.45 -1.11 15.58
CA ALA A 312 -11.82 -2.12 16.58
C ALA A 312 -12.75 -3.19 15.98
N GLU A 313 -13.64 -2.80 15.07
CA GLU A 313 -14.61 -3.70 14.44
C GLU A 313 -14.00 -4.55 13.31
N HIS A 314 -13.23 -3.93 12.40
CA HIS A 314 -12.87 -4.56 11.13
C HIS A 314 -11.49 -5.22 11.09
N ARG A 315 -10.69 -5.15 12.16
CA ARG A 315 -9.38 -5.82 12.27
C ARG A 315 -8.51 -5.73 11.01
N LEU A 316 -8.21 -4.50 10.56
CA LEU A 316 -7.19 -4.15 9.52
C LEU A 316 -7.56 -4.17 8.02
N PRO A 317 -8.47 -3.33 7.54
CA PRO A 317 -8.33 -2.83 6.17
C PRO A 317 -7.23 -1.75 6.17
N ALA A 318 -6.14 -1.95 5.42
CA ALA A 318 -5.10 -0.93 5.24
C ALA A 318 -5.69 0.42 4.76
N SER A 319 -6.84 0.38 4.07
CA SER A 319 -7.63 1.54 3.68
C SER A 319 -8.11 2.40 4.87
N ILE A 320 -8.46 1.79 6.02
CA ILE A 320 -8.83 2.56 7.22
C ILE A 320 -7.62 3.32 7.76
N GLY A 321 -6.44 2.67 7.82
CA GLY A 321 -5.24 3.34 8.30
C GLY A 321 -4.74 4.45 7.38
N VAL A 322 -4.91 4.30 6.07
CA VAL A 322 -4.67 5.39 5.11
C VAL A 322 -5.52 6.63 5.42
N VAL A 323 -6.81 6.43 5.74
CA VAL A 323 -7.74 7.51 6.08
C VAL A 323 -7.47 8.10 7.48
N ALA A 324 -6.89 7.32 8.38
CA ALA A 324 -6.53 7.77 9.73
C ALA A 324 -5.34 8.75 9.75
N LEU A 325 -4.39 8.63 8.82
CA LEU A 325 -3.15 9.39 8.85
C LEU A 325 -3.32 10.92 8.88
N PRO A 326 -4.21 11.56 8.10
CA PRO A 326 -4.37 13.01 8.15
C PRO A 326 -4.90 13.52 9.49
N VAL A 327 -5.58 12.67 10.29
CA VAL A 327 -6.33 13.04 11.50
C VAL A 327 -5.82 12.32 12.75
N LEU A 328 -4.55 11.91 12.69
CA LEU A 328 -3.92 11.04 13.67
C LEU A 328 -3.84 11.74 15.04
N THR A 329 -4.53 11.19 16.03
CA THR A 329 -4.31 11.50 17.46
C THR A 329 -3.39 10.45 18.08
N GLN A 330 -2.89 10.71 19.30
CA GLN A 330 -2.01 9.75 19.98
C GLN A 330 -2.69 8.39 20.21
N ASP A 331 -3.97 8.39 20.61
CA ASP A 331 -4.73 7.15 20.82
C ASP A 331 -4.93 6.38 19.51
N LEU A 332 -5.24 7.09 18.42
CA LEU A 332 -5.39 6.48 17.10
C LEU A 332 -4.05 5.97 16.55
N ALA A 333 -2.95 6.68 16.80
CA ALA A 333 -1.60 6.27 16.45
C ALA A 333 -1.22 4.97 17.16
N HIS A 334 -1.49 4.89 18.46
CA HIS A 334 -1.27 3.68 19.24
C HIS A 334 -2.07 2.50 18.66
N LEU A 335 -3.33 2.73 18.28
CA LEU A 335 -4.16 1.74 17.62
C LEU A 335 -3.56 1.30 16.27
N VAL A 336 -3.19 2.23 15.38
CA VAL A 336 -2.53 1.92 14.09
C VAL A 336 -1.28 1.06 14.29
N ILE A 337 -0.42 1.44 15.23
CA ILE A 337 0.85 0.74 15.52
C ILE A 337 0.59 -0.66 16.09
N GLN A 338 -0.30 -0.79 17.08
CA GLN A 338 -0.69 -2.08 17.63
C GLN A 338 -1.20 -3.00 16.54
N THR A 339 -2.01 -2.46 15.63
CA THR A 339 -2.63 -3.28 14.61
C THR A 339 -1.60 -3.72 13.55
N ALA A 340 -0.55 -2.93 13.26
CA ALA A 340 0.57 -3.36 12.43
C ALA A 340 1.36 -4.53 13.06
N ASN A 341 1.44 -4.61 14.40
CA ASN A 341 2.13 -5.68 15.11
C ASN A 341 1.45 -7.07 14.99
N PHE A 342 0.14 -7.11 14.74
CA PHE A 342 -0.66 -8.35 14.71
C PHE A 342 -0.82 -8.98 13.32
N GLY A 343 -0.29 -8.35 12.25
CA GLY A 343 -0.37 -8.87 10.89
C GLY A 343 0.72 -9.91 10.59
N GLN A 344 0.44 -11.20 10.78
CA GLN A 344 1.35 -12.31 10.41
C GLN A 344 1.58 -12.49 8.89
N SER A 345 1.05 -11.59 8.06
CA SER A 345 1.48 -11.40 6.67
C SER A 345 1.91 -9.94 6.55
N ALA A 346 3.18 -9.69 6.23
CA ALA A 346 3.76 -8.36 6.04
C ALA A 346 2.94 -7.54 5.03
N ASN A 347 1.91 -6.84 5.52
CA ASN A 347 1.21 -5.85 4.73
C ASN A 347 2.07 -4.60 4.79
N ILE A 348 2.89 -4.40 3.76
CA ILE A 348 3.81 -3.27 3.62
C ILE A 348 3.12 -1.93 3.92
N ARG A 349 1.80 -1.81 3.63
CA ARG A 349 1.02 -0.62 4.00
C ARG A 349 0.91 -0.44 5.51
N ALA A 350 0.64 -1.50 6.27
CA ALA A 350 0.48 -1.41 7.73
C ALA A 350 1.78 -0.94 8.41
N GLU A 351 2.93 -1.43 7.94
CA GLU A 351 4.25 -0.98 8.42
C GLU A 351 4.50 0.49 8.08
N ALA A 352 4.28 0.90 6.82
CA ALA A 352 4.43 2.29 6.40
C ALA A 352 3.50 3.25 7.18
N LEU A 353 2.27 2.82 7.47
CA LEU A 353 1.32 3.57 8.31
C LEU A 353 1.80 3.66 9.78
N ALA A 354 2.35 2.58 10.35
CA ALA A 354 2.90 2.56 11.69
C ALA A 354 4.14 3.44 11.83
N ILE A 355 5.03 3.44 10.82
CA ILE A 355 6.20 4.34 10.74
C ILE A 355 5.75 5.80 10.82
N ASN A 356 4.75 6.16 10.01
CA ASN A 356 4.19 7.51 10.03
C ASN A 356 3.53 7.89 11.36
N ALA A 357 2.84 6.93 11.99
CA ALA A 357 2.25 7.14 13.29
C ALA A 357 3.30 7.36 14.38
N ALA A 358 4.36 6.55 14.40
CA ALA A 358 5.47 6.66 15.34
C ALA A 358 6.24 7.96 15.16
N ALA A 359 6.46 8.41 13.92
CA ALA A 359 7.12 9.69 13.65
C ALA A 359 6.36 10.89 14.22
N ARG A 360 5.03 10.87 14.20
CA ARG A 360 4.19 11.93 14.79
C ARG A 360 4.07 11.82 16.32
N PHE A 361 4.13 10.60 16.84
CA PHE A 361 3.99 10.30 18.27
C PHE A 361 5.20 9.48 18.78
N PRO A 362 6.39 10.11 18.83
CA PRO A 362 7.65 9.42 19.14
C PRO A 362 7.68 8.79 20.53
N ASP A 363 6.93 9.35 21.49
CA ASP A 363 6.80 8.86 22.86
C ASP A 363 6.24 7.41 22.93
N LEU A 364 5.66 6.89 21.84
CA LEU A 364 5.15 5.51 21.74
C LEU A 364 6.25 4.45 21.54
N VAL A 365 7.42 4.82 21.02
CA VAL A 365 8.47 3.86 20.63
C VAL A 365 9.26 3.29 21.82
N PRO A 366 9.72 4.09 22.82
CA PRO A 366 10.51 3.56 23.94
C PRO A 366 9.81 2.43 24.73
N PRO A 367 8.51 2.52 25.08
CA PRO A 367 7.80 1.41 25.73
C PRO A 367 7.79 0.13 24.90
N MET A 368 7.70 0.25 23.57
CA MET A 368 7.68 -0.91 22.67
C MET A 368 9.03 -1.62 22.59
N LEU A 369 10.13 -0.86 22.65
CA LEU A 369 11.48 -1.41 22.71
C LEU A 369 11.72 -2.20 24.01
N ALA A 370 11.14 -1.71 25.11
CA ALA A 370 11.25 -2.34 26.42
C ALA A 370 10.50 -3.69 26.50
N ASP A 371 9.29 -3.78 25.93
CA ASP A 371 8.49 -5.00 25.90
C ASP A 371 8.99 -6.01 24.85
N GLN A 372 9.27 -7.23 25.28
CA GLN A 372 9.73 -8.32 24.42
C GLN A 372 8.75 -8.65 23.28
N ASN A 373 7.44 -8.50 23.50
CA ASN A 373 6.41 -8.87 22.52
C ASN A 373 6.25 -7.85 21.40
N THR A 374 6.71 -6.63 21.60
CA THR A 374 6.62 -5.52 20.64
C THR A 374 7.97 -5.05 20.14
N ARG A 375 9.07 -5.61 20.66
CA ARG A 375 10.43 -5.14 20.40
C ARG A 375 10.80 -5.16 18.92
N GLY A 376 10.44 -6.21 18.19
CA GLY A 376 10.72 -6.30 16.75
C GLY A 376 10.15 -5.09 15.98
N LEU A 377 8.86 -4.79 16.18
CA LEU A 377 8.24 -3.60 15.62
C LEU A 377 8.85 -2.30 16.19
N GLY A 378 9.16 -2.26 17.49
CA GLY A 378 9.84 -1.13 18.10
C GLY A 378 11.19 -0.79 17.43
N LEU A 379 11.96 -1.81 17.03
CA LEU A 379 13.23 -1.65 16.31
C LEU A 379 13.01 -1.12 14.88
N VAL A 380 11.95 -1.56 14.20
CA VAL A 380 11.55 -1.01 12.89
C VAL A 380 11.19 0.47 13.03
N LEU A 381 10.34 0.82 14.00
CA LEU A 381 9.90 2.20 14.21
C LEU A 381 11.04 3.12 14.68
N ALA A 382 11.97 2.62 15.49
CA ALA A 382 13.11 3.38 15.98
C ALA A 382 14.03 3.89 14.86
N GLU A 383 14.09 3.19 13.71
CA GLU A 383 14.82 3.66 12.51
C GLU A 383 14.32 5.03 12.01
N TRP A 384 13.07 5.36 12.31
CA TRP A 384 12.40 6.55 11.79
C TRP A 384 12.22 7.66 12.82
N VAL A 385 12.54 7.42 14.09
CA VAL A 385 12.24 8.32 15.22
C VAL A 385 13.53 8.83 15.88
N PRO A 386 14.15 9.92 15.37
CA PRO A 386 15.43 10.42 15.84
C PRO A 386 15.28 11.30 17.09
N THR A 387 14.94 10.68 18.22
CA THR A 387 14.74 11.37 19.50
C THR A 387 15.68 10.85 20.58
N GLU A 388 16.01 11.70 21.56
CA GLU A 388 16.86 11.34 22.69
C GLU A 388 16.30 10.13 23.45
N GLU A 389 14.99 10.08 23.65
CA GLU A 389 14.31 9.02 24.38
C GLU A 389 14.42 7.66 23.66
N VAL A 390 14.32 7.65 22.33
CA VAL A 390 14.51 6.43 21.52
C VAL A 390 15.98 6.01 21.51
N LEU A 391 16.91 6.95 21.38
CA LEU A 391 18.35 6.66 21.48
C LEU A 391 18.69 6.04 22.84
N LEU A 392 18.22 6.65 23.93
CA LEU A 392 18.43 6.11 25.28
C LEU A 392 17.84 4.70 25.40
N ALA A 393 16.61 4.49 24.93
CA ALA A 393 15.99 3.17 24.95
C ALA A 393 16.82 2.14 24.18
N LEU A 394 17.23 2.45 22.94
CA LEU A 394 18.11 1.58 22.13
C LEU A 394 19.40 1.24 22.88
N MET A 395 20.08 2.23 23.44
CA MET A 395 21.36 2.05 24.15
C MET A 395 21.24 1.18 25.42
N THR A 396 20.05 1.08 26.01
CA THR A 396 19.80 0.19 27.16
C THR A 396 19.48 -1.25 26.77
N LEU A 397 19.21 -1.53 25.50
CA LEU A 397 18.85 -2.87 25.06
C LEU A 397 20.08 -3.79 25.03
N PRO A 398 19.95 -5.05 25.48
CA PRO A 398 20.93 -6.06 25.15
C PRO A 398 20.93 -6.30 23.63
N ILE A 399 22.09 -6.64 23.07
CA ILE A 399 22.20 -7.02 21.66
C ILE A 399 21.26 -8.21 21.40
N PRO A 400 20.35 -8.12 20.41
CA PRO A 400 19.40 -9.19 20.15
C PRO A 400 20.07 -10.53 19.83
N PRO A 401 19.53 -11.65 20.31
CA PRO A 401 20.07 -12.99 20.01
C PRO A 401 19.70 -13.46 18.60
N ASP A 402 18.59 -12.96 18.03
CA ASP A 402 18.16 -13.27 16.67
C ASP A 402 18.90 -12.43 15.62
N SER A 403 19.19 -13.03 14.46
CA SER A 403 19.96 -12.37 13.41
C SER A 403 19.20 -11.26 12.69
N GLU A 404 17.89 -11.39 12.48
CA GLU A 404 17.08 -10.36 11.83
C GLU A 404 16.92 -9.16 12.76
N ASP A 405 16.61 -9.43 14.04
CA ASP A 405 16.50 -8.38 15.05
C ASP A 405 17.84 -7.63 15.25
N ARG A 406 19.00 -8.32 15.14
CA ARG A 406 20.31 -7.64 15.17
C ARG A 406 20.49 -6.69 14.00
N VAL A 407 20.09 -7.10 12.80
CA VAL A 407 20.17 -6.25 11.61
C VAL A 407 19.28 -5.02 11.80
N GLN A 408 18.04 -5.20 12.25
CA GLN A 408 17.13 -4.08 12.48
C GLN A 408 17.62 -3.17 13.62
N TYR A 409 18.20 -3.73 14.69
CA TYR A 409 18.81 -2.95 15.77
C TYR A 409 20.01 -2.11 15.29
N ALA A 410 20.89 -2.69 14.46
CA ALA A 410 21.99 -1.94 13.84
C ALA A 410 21.48 -0.85 12.89
N ARG A 411 20.41 -1.12 12.12
CA ARG A 411 19.77 -0.11 11.27
C ARG A 411 19.24 1.05 12.11
N ALA A 412 18.51 0.76 13.19
CA ALA A 412 17.98 1.78 14.09
C ALA A 412 19.11 2.65 14.68
N LEU A 413 20.17 2.04 15.23
CA LEU A 413 21.32 2.76 15.76
C LEU A 413 22.01 3.67 14.73
N ALA A 414 22.23 3.17 13.50
CA ALA A 414 22.83 3.97 12.43
C ALA A 414 21.89 5.11 11.96
N ALA A 415 20.59 4.84 11.89
CA ALA A 415 19.58 5.78 11.41
C ALA A 415 19.25 6.90 12.41
N ILE A 416 19.55 6.70 13.70
CA ILE A 416 19.55 7.78 14.70
C ILE A 416 20.54 8.88 14.32
N GLY A 417 21.68 8.53 13.71
CA GLY A 417 22.66 9.50 13.21
C GLY A 417 23.36 10.30 14.31
N ASP A 418 23.45 9.76 15.53
CA ASP A 418 24.10 10.39 16.68
C ASP A 418 25.36 9.62 17.08
N ARG A 419 26.43 10.33 17.44
CA ARG A 419 27.72 9.72 17.85
C ARG A 419 27.62 8.86 19.10
N ALA A 420 26.68 9.13 20.00
CA ALA A 420 26.47 8.32 21.19
C ALA A 420 26.03 6.88 20.86
N ALA A 421 25.50 6.62 19.65
CA ALA A 421 25.12 5.29 19.20
C ALA A 421 26.32 4.45 18.68
N GLU A 422 27.46 5.07 18.35
CA GLU A 422 28.62 4.40 17.73
C GLU A 422 29.13 3.19 18.53
N PRO A 423 29.32 3.26 19.87
CA PRO A 423 29.84 2.12 20.63
C PRO A 423 28.91 0.90 20.58
N ALA A 424 27.59 1.12 20.64
CA ALA A 424 26.62 0.04 20.53
C ALA A 424 26.57 -0.52 19.11
N LEU A 425 26.61 0.35 18.09
CA LEU A 425 26.62 -0.07 16.70
C LEU A 425 27.85 -0.94 16.41
N GLU A 426 29.05 -0.51 16.81
CA GLU A 426 30.27 -1.31 16.67
C GLU A 426 30.18 -2.68 17.34
N ALA A 427 29.60 -2.74 18.55
CA ALA A 427 29.43 -3.99 19.27
C ALA A 427 28.55 -4.99 18.52
N VAL A 428 27.48 -4.51 17.86
CA VAL A 428 26.60 -5.33 17.02
C VAL A 428 27.29 -5.73 15.72
N LEU A 429 28.02 -4.81 15.08
CA LEU A 429 28.74 -5.06 13.83
C LEU A 429 29.79 -6.18 13.95
N ARG A 430 30.40 -6.35 15.13
CA ARG A 430 31.36 -7.44 15.41
C ARG A 430 30.70 -8.82 15.50
N GLN A 431 29.39 -8.89 15.68
CA GLN A 431 28.65 -10.14 15.90
C GLN A 431 27.90 -10.62 14.65
N GLU A 432 27.94 -9.88 13.55
CA GLU A 432 27.14 -10.19 12.37
C GLU A 432 27.93 -10.09 11.07
N LYS A 433 27.43 -10.74 10.01
CA LYS A 433 28.14 -10.77 8.72
C LYS A 433 28.20 -9.37 8.11
N PRO A 434 29.37 -8.90 7.64
CA PRO A 434 29.52 -7.55 7.06
C PRO A 434 28.55 -7.25 5.91
N SER A 435 28.23 -8.26 5.08
CA SER A 435 27.28 -8.09 3.97
C SER A 435 25.87 -7.70 4.41
N ARG A 436 25.41 -8.20 5.57
CA ARG A 436 24.10 -7.88 6.14
C ARG A 436 24.06 -6.50 6.79
N MET A 437 25.22 -5.99 7.18
CA MET A 437 25.38 -4.71 7.88
C MET A 437 25.88 -3.57 6.99
N ALA A 438 26.07 -3.84 5.70
CA ALA A 438 26.68 -2.91 4.77
C ALA A 438 25.93 -1.57 4.71
N TRP A 439 24.60 -1.59 4.80
CA TRP A 439 23.80 -0.37 4.84
C TRP A 439 24.10 0.48 6.08
N ALA A 440 24.01 -0.10 7.28
CA ALA A 440 24.25 0.61 8.54
C ALA A 440 25.68 1.18 8.61
N GLN A 441 26.67 0.41 8.15
CA GLN A 441 28.06 0.85 8.07
C GLN A 441 28.29 1.99 7.08
N ARG A 442 27.60 1.99 5.93
CA ARG A 442 27.70 3.07 4.94
C ARG A 442 27.03 4.33 5.47
N LEU A 443 25.82 4.21 6.01
CA LEU A 443 25.10 5.35 6.58
C LEU A 443 25.88 6.02 7.70
N ASN A 444 26.36 5.24 8.69
CA ASN A 444 27.13 5.79 9.81
C ASN A 444 28.37 6.56 9.34
N ARG A 445 29.12 6.00 8.37
CA ARG A 445 30.29 6.67 7.77
C ARG A 445 29.92 7.95 7.03
N SER A 446 28.79 7.96 6.32
CA SER A 446 28.33 9.14 5.58
C SER A 446 27.83 10.25 6.49
N LEU A 447 27.26 9.93 7.66
CA LEU A 447 26.74 10.93 8.60
C LEU A 447 27.82 11.48 9.54
N LEU A 448 28.71 10.63 10.06
CA LEU A 448 29.61 11.00 11.17
C LEU A 448 31.09 11.13 10.75
N GLY A 449 31.39 10.74 9.50
CA GLY A 449 32.75 10.66 8.96
C GLY A 449 33.44 9.33 9.27
N PRO A 450 34.68 9.12 8.80
CA PRO A 450 35.51 8.03 9.29
C PRO A 450 35.86 8.28 10.76
N GLY A 451 35.42 7.37 11.63
CA GLY A 451 35.82 7.29 13.04
C GLY A 451 37.25 6.81 13.22
#